data_AF-A0A7D7XE12-F1
#
_entry.id   AF-A0A7D7XE12-F1
#
_cell.length_a   1.000
_cell.length_b   1.000
_cell.length_c   1.000
_cell.angle_alpha   90.00
_cell.angle_beta   90.00
_cell.angle_gamma   90.00
#
_symmetry.space_group_name_H-M   'P 1'
#
loop_
_entity.id
_entity.type
_entity.pdbx_description
1 polymer ?
#
loop_
_entity_poly.entity_id
_entity_poly.type
_entity_poly.pdbx_seq_one_letter_code
_entity_poly.pdbx_strand_id
1 'polypeptide(L)'
;MKIQPFAVVSFIAIVVFSVNHAAAQDSTSPASGPAPATASNFSSSNVLPEGPSVADSRGQEQAGPDRETAMRPFSALGVDVKFGVGGIGFDVATPLVAKLNLRGGASFFSYTVNNLSEDGFNIDGTLTFRSVNASLDWYPFHNGFRISPGVTLYNGNRFSGNAFVPPGDTITLNDTDYTSSPTDPLVAAFSNQNNRFGNAVAPSITTGWGNIVPRARGSHWSVPFEIGFQYISPPKVLLNLTGTACSSDGCGDVQSDPTTQANVLAQQNIINSDIYELRFYPIVSIGVGYKF
;
A
#
# COMPACT_ATOMS: atom_id res chain seq x y z
N MET A 1 -33.81 1.26 -0.67
CA MET A 1 -32.66 1.32 0.27
C MET A 1 -31.46 1.82 -0.50
N LYS A 2 -30.79 2.87 -0.02
CA LYS A 2 -29.86 3.64 -0.84
C LYS A 2 -28.59 2.85 -1.15
N ILE A 3 -28.25 2.68 -2.43
CA ILE A 3 -26.89 2.28 -2.83
C ILE A 3 -25.98 3.46 -2.49
N GLN A 4 -25.58 3.51 -1.23
CA GLN A 4 -24.76 4.59 -0.71
C GLN A 4 -23.41 4.58 -1.45
N PRO A 5 -22.75 5.73 -1.65
CA PRO A 5 -21.34 5.75 -2.07
C PRO A 5 -20.46 4.93 -1.12
N PHE A 6 -20.90 4.81 0.13
CA PHE A 6 -20.38 3.86 1.09
C PHE A 6 -20.30 2.43 0.53
N ALA A 7 -21.22 1.84 -0.23
CA ALA A 7 -21.04 0.44 -0.68
C ALA A 7 -19.76 0.23 -1.53
N VAL A 8 -19.39 1.16 -2.40
CA VAL A 8 -18.13 1.07 -3.19
C VAL A 8 -16.91 1.47 -2.37
N VAL A 9 -17.03 2.52 -1.55
CA VAL A 9 -15.94 2.98 -0.66
C VAL A 9 -15.67 1.99 0.47
N SER A 10 -16.72 1.34 0.97
CA SER A 10 -16.76 0.29 2.00
C SER A 10 -16.26 -1.01 1.40
N PHE A 11 -16.69 -1.45 0.21
CA PHE A 11 -16.04 -2.59 -0.46
C PHE A 11 -14.52 -2.35 -0.62
N ILE A 12 -14.10 -1.17 -1.09
CA ILE A 12 -12.67 -0.82 -1.20
C ILE A 12 -12.00 -0.77 0.18
N ALA A 13 -12.63 -0.17 1.19
CA ALA A 13 -12.08 -0.02 2.54
C ALA A 13 -12.06 -1.34 3.32
N ILE A 14 -13.19 -2.06 3.45
CA ILE A 14 -13.32 -3.41 3.99
C ILE A 14 -12.29 -4.33 3.36
N VAL A 15 -12.11 -4.33 2.03
CA VAL A 15 -11.09 -5.19 1.41
C VAL A 15 -9.68 -4.73 1.77
N VAL A 16 -9.36 -3.43 1.74
CA VAL A 16 -8.05 -2.92 2.18
C VAL A 16 -7.77 -3.23 3.66
N PHE A 17 -8.76 -3.11 4.55
CA PHE A 17 -8.66 -3.47 5.98
C PHE A 17 -8.56 -5.01 6.18
N SER A 18 -9.28 -5.81 5.39
CA SER A 18 -9.23 -7.27 5.44
C SER A 18 -7.88 -7.80 4.95
N VAL A 19 -7.28 -7.19 3.92
CA VAL A 19 -5.93 -7.53 3.44
C VAL A 19 -4.89 -7.22 4.52
N ASN A 20 -5.02 -6.10 5.24
CA ASN A 20 -4.15 -5.79 6.39
C ASN A 20 -4.34 -6.79 7.56
N HIS A 21 -5.54 -7.36 7.74
CA HIS A 21 -5.79 -8.40 8.74
C HIS A 21 -5.23 -9.77 8.33
N ALA A 22 -5.43 -10.19 7.07
CA ALA A 22 -4.92 -11.45 6.54
C ALA A 22 -3.39 -11.51 6.56
N ALA A 23 -2.72 -10.40 6.22
CA ALA A 23 -1.26 -10.28 6.29
C ALA A 23 -0.70 -10.36 7.73
N ALA A 24 -1.52 -10.08 8.75
CA ALA A 24 -1.13 -10.25 10.15
C ALA A 24 -1.32 -11.69 10.66
N GLN A 25 -2.32 -12.42 10.16
CA GLN A 25 -2.69 -13.75 10.65
C GLN A 25 -1.72 -14.87 10.20
N ASP A 26 -1.00 -14.71 9.10
CA ASP A 26 -0.03 -15.70 8.61
C ASP A 26 1.33 -15.69 9.37
N SER A 27 1.41 -14.94 10.49
CA SER A 27 2.64 -14.74 11.26
C SER A 27 2.67 -15.42 12.64
N THR A 28 1.63 -16.16 13.02
CA THR A 28 1.53 -16.79 14.35
C THR A 28 1.66 -18.31 14.33
N SER A 29 2.89 -18.81 14.52
CA SER A 29 3.13 -20.16 15.05
C SER A 29 4.26 -20.11 16.10
N PRO A 30 4.04 -20.61 17.34
CA PRO A 30 4.97 -20.40 18.45
C PRO A 30 6.06 -21.48 18.51
N ALA A 31 7.33 -21.06 18.43
CA ALA A 31 8.47 -21.91 18.78
C ALA A 31 8.94 -21.61 20.21
N SER A 32 8.87 -22.63 21.07
CA SER A 32 9.31 -22.59 22.47
C SER A 32 10.82 -22.37 22.63
N GLY A 33 11.22 -21.73 23.74
CA GLY A 33 12.64 -21.61 24.15
C GLY A 33 13.30 -22.94 24.58
N PRO A 34 14.50 -22.93 25.20
CA PRO A 34 14.79 -22.09 26.37
C PRO A 34 16.17 -21.39 26.37
N ALA A 35 16.41 -20.61 27.44
CA ALA A 35 17.71 -20.04 27.84
C ALA A 35 18.10 -20.61 29.23
N PRO A 36 19.20 -20.18 29.90
CA PRO A 36 20.52 -19.77 29.43
C PRO A 36 21.65 -20.64 30.06
N ALA A 37 22.92 -20.45 29.64
CA ALA A 37 24.10 -20.90 30.39
C ALA A 37 25.19 -19.80 30.36
N THR A 38 25.49 -19.14 31.47
CA THR A 38 26.49 -19.52 32.51
C THR A 38 27.91 -19.12 32.11
N ALA A 39 28.49 -18.19 32.89
CA ALA A 39 29.86 -17.73 32.73
C ALA A 39 30.87 -18.79 33.20
N SER A 40 32.04 -18.84 32.57
CA SER A 40 33.21 -19.55 33.08
C SER A 40 34.48 -18.70 32.97
N ASN A 41 35.19 -18.60 34.10
CA ASN A 41 36.45 -17.90 34.23
C ASN A 41 37.53 -18.52 33.34
N PHE A 42 38.43 -17.69 32.80
CA PHE A 42 39.81 -18.12 32.56
C PHE A 42 40.75 -17.31 33.45
N SER A 43 41.41 -18.03 34.36
CA SER A 43 42.47 -17.51 35.21
C SER A 43 43.81 -17.86 34.58
N SER A 44 44.68 -16.85 34.42
CA SER A 44 46.10 -17.03 34.10
C SER A 44 46.89 -15.97 34.87
N SER A 45 47.32 -16.33 36.07
CA SER A 45 48.22 -15.52 36.89
C SER A 45 49.61 -15.41 36.26
N ASN A 46 50.26 -14.24 36.34
CA ASN A 46 51.72 -14.14 36.49
C ASN A 46 52.15 -12.77 37.05
N VAL A 47 53.28 -12.80 37.77
CA VAL A 47 53.73 -11.91 38.88
C VAL A 47 55.26 -12.07 38.93
N LEU A 48 56.16 -11.09 39.07
CA LEU A 48 56.20 -9.61 39.25
C LEU A 48 57.56 -9.16 38.58
N PRO A 49 58.21 -7.98 38.79
CA PRO A 49 57.92 -6.78 39.58
C PRO A 49 58.07 -5.43 38.82
N GLU A 50 57.91 -4.32 39.56
CA GLU A 50 57.99 -2.92 39.09
C GLU A 50 59.42 -2.38 38.82
N GLY A 51 59.50 -1.32 38.01
CA GLY A 51 60.64 -0.40 37.85
C GLY A 51 60.17 0.96 37.30
N PRO A 52 60.75 2.12 37.70
CA PRO A 52 60.04 3.39 37.61
C PRO A 52 60.28 4.22 36.33
N SER A 53 59.22 4.94 35.94
CA SER A 53 59.18 6.25 35.24
C SER A 53 60.15 6.53 34.08
N VAL A 54 59.59 6.61 32.87
CA VAL A 54 59.94 7.67 31.90
C VAL A 54 58.64 8.24 31.36
N ALA A 55 58.51 9.58 31.35
CA ALA A 55 57.38 10.24 30.72
C ALA A 55 57.57 10.28 29.21
N ASP A 56 56.55 9.89 28.44
CA ASP A 56 56.48 10.22 27.01
C ASP A 56 55.16 10.92 26.66
N SER A 57 55.22 11.75 25.63
CA SER A 57 54.33 12.89 25.43
C SER A 57 53.43 12.71 24.22
N ARG A 58 52.13 12.97 24.42
CA ARG A 58 51.22 13.53 23.42
C ARG A 58 51.15 12.81 22.07
N GLY A 59 50.43 11.70 22.06
CA GLY A 59 49.79 11.14 20.87
C GLY A 59 48.27 11.08 21.02
N GLN A 60 47.60 12.21 21.31
CA GLN A 60 46.13 12.26 21.16
C GLN A 60 45.82 12.24 19.66
N GLU A 61 45.65 11.04 19.10
CA GLU A 61 45.02 10.85 17.81
C GLU A 61 43.56 11.30 17.94
N GLN A 62 43.34 12.58 17.62
CA GLN A 62 42.01 13.15 17.58
C GLN A 62 41.20 12.34 16.57
N ALA A 63 40.17 11.64 17.06
CA ALA A 63 39.09 11.19 16.22
C ALA A 63 38.51 12.43 15.53
N GLY A 64 38.90 12.62 14.27
CA GLY A 64 38.40 13.73 13.46
C GLY A 64 36.87 13.64 13.38
N PRO A 65 36.17 14.78 13.16
CA PRO A 65 34.71 14.78 13.06
C PRO A 65 34.29 13.75 12.02
N ASP A 66 33.35 12.88 12.40
CA ASP A 66 32.94 11.69 11.63
C ASP A 66 32.87 12.01 10.14
N ARG A 67 33.91 11.57 9.42
CA ARG A 67 34.09 11.94 8.02
C ARG A 67 33.01 11.24 7.23
N GLU A 68 31.90 11.95 7.01
CA GLU A 68 30.70 11.48 6.31
C GLU A 68 31.18 10.72 5.08
N THR A 69 31.11 9.38 5.14
CA THR A 69 31.94 8.56 4.28
C THR A 69 31.37 8.70 2.88
N ALA A 70 32.08 9.46 2.05
CA ALA A 70 31.58 9.93 0.76
C ALA A 70 31.35 8.73 -0.16
N MET A 71 30.15 8.15 -0.09
CA MET A 71 29.74 7.03 -0.90
C MET A 71 29.78 7.47 -2.36
N ARG A 72 30.52 6.71 -3.17
CA ARG A 72 30.61 6.98 -4.60
C ARG A 72 29.23 6.66 -5.22
N PRO A 73 28.78 7.40 -6.25
CA PRO A 73 27.57 7.04 -6.97
C PRO A 73 27.64 5.59 -7.44
N PHE A 74 26.53 4.85 -7.33
CA PHE A 74 26.38 3.46 -7.76
C PHE A 74 27.36 2.46 -7.13
N SER A 75 27.92 2.76 -5.95
CA SER A 75 28.93 1.93 -5.28
C SER A 75 28.41 0.72 -4.50
N ALA A 76 27.09 0.63 -4.31
CA ALA A 76 26.44 -0.48 -3.62
C ALA A 76 25.05 -0.73 -4.21
N LEU A 77 24.55 -1.94 -4.03
CA LEU A 77 23.21 -2.34 -4.41
C LEU A 77 22.50 -2.90 -3.19
N GLY A 78 21.29 -2.41 -2.92
CA GLY A 78 20.39 -3.00 -1.95
C GLY A 78 19.08 -3.40 -2.59
N VAL A 79 18.46 -4.44 -2.05
CA VAL A 79 17.14 -4.93 -2.44
C VAL A 79 16.27 -5.08 -1.20
N ASP A 80 14.96 -4.93 -1.30
CA ASP A 80 14.03 -5.28 -0.23
C ASP A 80 12.81 -6.06 -0.73
N VAL A 81 12.12 -6.71 0.19
CA VAL A 81 10.75 -7.18 -0.01
C VAL A 81 9.86 -6.39 0.93
N LYS A 82 8.75 -5.85 0.42
CA LYS A 82 7.85 -4.97 1.17
C LYS A 82 6.39 -5.40 1.07
N PHE A 83 5.63 -5.02 2.09
CA PHE A 83 4.23 -5.36 2.32
C PHE A 83 3.49 -4.09 2.75
N GLY A 84 2.27 -3.87 2.27
CA GLY A 84 1.47 -2.72 2.68
C GLY A 84 0.21 -2.49 1.84
N VAL A 85 -0.29 -1.26 1.84
CA VAL A 85 -1.55 -0.85 1.17
C VAL A 85 -1.50 -1.03 -0.36
N GLY A 86 -0.30 -1.08 -0.95
CA GLY A 86 -0.09 -1.42 -2.36
C GLY A 86 0.01 -2.91 -2.67
N GLY A 87 -0.18 -3.78 -1.67
CA GLY A 87 0.08 -5.23 -1.77
C GLY A 87 1.51 -5.61 -1.37
N ILE A 88 2.02 -6.68 -2.00
CA ILE A 88 3.39 -7.18 -1.80
C ILE A 88 4.27 -6.63 -2.93
N GLY A 89 5.55 -6.41 -2.68
CA GLY A 89 6.47 -5.91 -3.70
C GLY A 89 7.94 -6.03 -3.33
N PHE A 90 8.78 -5.46 -4.17
CA PHE A 90 10.23 -5.34 -3.96
C PHE A 90 10.72 -4.00 -4.51
N ASP A 91 11.68 -3.39 -3.83
CA ASP A 91 12.46 -2.28 -4.37
C ASP A 91 13.94 -2.68 -4.54
N VAL A 92 14.62 -1.95 -5.42
CA VAL A 92 16.06 -1.98 -5.64
C VAL A 92 16.56 -0.56 -5.44
N ALA A 93 17.59 -0.39 -4.61
CA ALA A 93 18.14 0.91 -4.26
C ALA A 93 19.66 0.97 -4.45
N THR A 94 20.17 2.15 -4.81
CA THR A 94 21.59 2.41 -5.05
C THR A 94 21.94 3.84 -4.62
N PRO A 95 23.12 4.08 -4.01
CA PRO A 95 23.49 5.43 -3.56
C PRO A 95 23.82 6.31 -4.76
N LEU A 96 23.31 7.55 -4.78
CA LEU A 96 23.73 8.59 -5.74
C LEU A 96 24.82 9.48 -5.14
N VAL A 97 24.59 9.97 -3.91
CA VAL A 97 25.56 10.74 -3.11
C VAL A 97 25.37 10.41 -1.62
N ALA A 98 26.22 10.97 -0.75
CA ALA A 98 26.23 10.67 0.69
C ALA A 98 24.84 10.71 1.39
N LYS A 99 23.92 11.57 0.95
CA LYS A 99 22.57 11.72 1.52
C LYS A 99 21.41 11.37 0.56
N LEU A 100 21.67 10.85 -0.64
CA LEU A 100 20.63 10.51 -1.63
C LEU A 100 20.84 9.09 -2.18
N ASN A 101 19.76 8.32 -2.23
CA ASN A 101 19.70 7.08 -3.01
C ASN A 101 18.72 7.25 -4.19
N LEU A 102 18.96 6.53 -5.27
CA LEU A 102 17.95 6.22 -6.28
C LEU A 102 17.30 4.89 -5.90
N ARG A 103 15.98 4.83 -5.92
CA ARG A 103 15.20 3.62 -5.63
C ARG A 103 14.15 3.40 -6.70
N GLY A 104 14.03 2.18 -7.20
CA GLY A 104 12.97 1.78 -8.12
C GLY A 104 12.38 0.44 -7.68
N GLY A 105 11.10 0.21 -7.93
CA GLY A 105 10.48 -1.02 -7.48
C GLY A 105 9.11 -1.29 -8.07
N ALA A 106 8.56 -2.45 -7.69
CA ALA A 106 7.29 -2.94 -8.18
C ALA A 106 6.46 -3.56 -7.06
N SER A 107 5.14 -3.36 -7.13
CA SER A 107 4.17 -4.00 -6.22
C SER A 107 3.10 -4.71 -7.02
N PHE A 108 2.64 -5.85 -6.51
CA PHE A 108 1.62 -6.69 -7.12
C PHE A 108 0.83 -7.43 -6.04
N PHE A 109 -0.50 -7.46 -6.21
CA PHE A 109 -1.41 -8.25 -5.40
C PHE A 109 -2.72 -8.45 -6.16
N SER A 110 -3.44 -9.54 -5.88
CA SER A 110 -4.77 -9.78 -6.43
C SER A 110 -5.59 -10.54 -5.40
N TYR A 111 -6.82 -10.09 -5.18
CA TYR A 111 -7.73 -10.68 -4.22
C TYR A 111 -9.15 -10.63 -4.78
N THR A 112 -9.84 -11.77 -4.70
CA THR A 112 -11.20 -11.94 -5.18
C THR A 112 -12.03 -12.45 -4.01
N VAL A 113 -13.19 -11.84 -3.81
CA VAL A 113 -14.16 -12.27 -2.80
C VAL A 113 -15.48 -12.55 -3.50
N ASN A 114 -16.14 -13.62 -3.08
CA ASN A 114 -17.42 -14.05 -3.60
C ASN A 114 -18.42 -14.09 -2.45
N ASN A 115 -19.69 -13.75 -2.71
CA ASN A 115 -20.78 -13.73 -1.73
C ASN A 115 -20.47 -12.91 -0.46
N LEU A 116 -19.87 -11.71 -0.61
CA LEU A 116 -19.87 -10.75 0.50
C LEU A 116 -21.30 -10.26 0.72
N SER A 117 -21.87 -10.57 1.87
CA SER A 117 -23.18 -10.05 2.28
C SER A 117 -22.99 -8.68 2.92
N GLU A 118 -23.26 -7.62 2.16
CA GLU A 118 -23.31 -6.24 2.66
C GLU A 118 -24.74 -5.74 2.44
N ASP A 119 -25.40 -5.26 3.51
CA ASP A 119 -26.79 -4.76 3.50
C ASP A 119 -27.85 -5.72 2.90
N GLY A 120 -27.60 -7.03 2.89
CA GLY A 120 -28.49 -8.07 2.34
C GLY A 120 -28.22 -8.41 0.86
N PHE A 121 -27.36 -7.66 0.20
CA PHE A 121 -26.93 -7.91 -1.19
C PHE A 121 -25.75 -8.88 -1.21
N ASN A 122 -25.70 -9.77 -2.21
CA ASN A 122 -24.51 -10.57 -2.47
C ASN A 122 -23.60 -9.81 -3.43
N ILE A 123 -22.38 -9.51 -2.97
CA ILE A 123 -21.36 -8.82 -3.74
C ILE A 123 -20.22 -9.80 -4.07
N ASP A 124 -19.98 -9.98 -5.37
CA ASP A 124 -18.78 -10.62 -5.89
C ASP A 124 -17.83 -9.52 -6.40
N GLY A 125 -16.55 -9.59 -6.07
CA GLY A 125 -15.62 -8.54 -6.48
C GLY A 125 -14.16 -8.95 -6.48
N THR A 126 -13.38 -8.31 -7.35
CA THR A 126 -11.95 -8.53 -7.54
C THR A 126 -11.21 -7.20 -7.44
N LEU A 127 -10.15 -7.20 -6.65
CA LEU A 127 -9.21 -6.12 -6.46
C LEU A 127 -7.84 -6.58 -6.97
N THR A 128 -7.18 -5.76 -7.77
CA THR A 128 -5.83 -6.03 -8.32
C THR A 128 -4.98 -4.79 -8.10
N PHE A 129 -3.86 -4.93 -7.39
CA PHE A 129 -2.82 -3.92 -7.32
C PHE A 129 -1.67 -4.34 -8.23
N ARG A 130 -1.20 -3.42 -9.08
CA ARG A 130 0.01 -3.59 -9.90
C ARG A 130 0.63 -2.22 -10.11
N SER A 131 1.81 -1.98 -9.58
CA SER A 131 2.50 -0.70 -9.78
C SER A 131 3.99 -0.86 -10.04
N VAL A 132 4.55 0.09 -10.77
CA VAL A 132 6.01 0.30 -10.90
C VAL A 132 6.29 1.73 -10.49
N ASN A 133 7.29 1.93 -9.63
CA ASN A 133 7.62 3.22 -9.03
C ASN A 133 9.12 3.52 -9.13
N ALA A 134 9.46 4.80 -9.09
CA ALA A 134 10.82 5.31 -8.93
C ALA A 134 10.80 6.48 -7.93
N SER A 135 11.81 6.59 -7.08
CA SER A 135 11.94 7.63 -6.06
C SER A 135 13.40 7.99 -5.77
N LEU A 136 13.60 9.18 -5.21
CA LEU A 136 14.88 9.65 -4.71
C LEU A 136 14.81 9.74 -3.19
N ASP A 137 15.43 8.81 -2.47
CA ASP A 137 15.40 8.80 -1.01
C ASP A 137 16.42 9.80 -0.46
N TRP A 138 15.96 10.93 0.08
CA TRP A 138 16.79 11.93 0.74
C TRP A 138 16.83 11.73 2.25
N TYR A 139 18.03 11.67 2.81
CA TYR A 139 18.29 11.43 4.22
C TYR A 139 18.88 12.70 4.86
N PRO A 140 18.06 13.62 5.40
CA PRO A 140 18.58 14.85 6.00
C PRO A 140 19.42 14.59 7.26
N PHE A 141 19.08 13.54 8.01
CA PHE A 141 19.68 13.19 9.31
C PHE A 141 20.37 11.82 9.27
N HIS A 142 21.21 11.54 10.28
CA HIS A 142 21.97 10.28 10.39
C HIS A 142 21.16 9.11 11.00
N ASN A 143 19.93 9.35 11.46
CA ASN A 143 19.06 8.37 12.14
C ASN A 143 18.24 7.46 11.19
N GLY A 144 18.55 7.45 9.89
CA GLY A 144 17.82 6.66 8.90
C GLY A 144 16.45 7.19 8.50
N PHE A 145 16.03 8.36 9.01
CA PHE A 145 14.85 9.06 8.50
C PHE A 145 15.08 9.52 7.04
N ARG A 146 14.06 9.36 6.20
CA ARG A 146 14.08 9.77 4.78
C ARG A 146 12.83 10.52 4.35
N ILE A 147 12.99 11.38 3.35
CA ILE A 147 11.93 11.99 2.55
C ILE A 147 12.18 11.57 1.10
N SER A 148 11.16 11.03 0.44
CA SER A 148 11.30 10.36 -0.86
C SER A 148 10.29 10.91 -1.85
N PRO A 149 10.59 12.02 -2.55
CA PRO A 149 9.87 12.39 -3.77
C PRO A 149 10.01 11.27 -4.81
N GLY A 150 8.93 10.98 -5.53
CA GLY A 150 8.91 9.92 -6.51
C GLY A 150 7.79 10.03 -7.53
N VAL A 151 7.68 8.99 -8.34
CA VAL A 151 6.68 8.84 -9.39
C VAL A 151 6.34 7.37 -9.56
N THR A 152 5.05 7.05 -9.54
CA THR A 152 4.53 5.81 -10.11
C THR A 152 4.61 5.92 -11.62
N LEU A 153 5.46 5.10 -12.25
CA LEU A 153 5.66 5.05 -13.71
C LEU A 153 4.61 4.18 -14.42
N TYR A 154 4.03 3.23 -13.68
CA TYR A 154 2.92 2.41 -14.13
C TYR A 154 1.96 2.17 -12.97
N ASN A 155 0.71 2.55 -13.15
CA ASN A 155 -0.40 2.24 -12.24
C ASN A 155 -1.39 1.31 -12.94
N GLY A 156 -1.31 0.01 -12.70
CA GLY A 156 -2.24 -1.01 -13.15
C GLY A 156 -3.25 -1.45 -12.08
N ASN A 157 -3.49 -0.62 -11.06
CA ASN A 157 -4.45 -0.90 -10.01
C ASN A 157 -5.87 -0.92 -10.58
N ARG A 158 -6.66 -1.92 -10.19
CA ARG A 158 -8.02 -2.17 -10.68
C ARG A 158 -8.94 -2.70 -9.58
N PHE A 159 -10.21 -2.33 -9.66
CA PHE A 159 -11.32 -3.04 -9.02
C PHE A 159 -12.43 -3.33 -10.05
N SER A 160 -13.17 -4.40 -9.81
CA SER A 160 -14.41 -4.73 -10.51
C SER A 160 -15.27 -5.63 -9.63
N GLY A 161 -16.59 -5.48 -9.67
CA GLY A 161 -17.51 -6.38 -8.97
C GLY A 161 -18.94 -6.27 -9.47
N ASN A 162 -19.77 -7.18 -9.00
CA ASN A 162 -21.21 -7.25 -9.27
C ASN A 162 -21.93 -7.30 -7.93
N ALA A 163 -22.95 -6.47 -7.74
CA ALA A 163 -23.90 -6.59 -6.65
C ALA A 163 -25.22 -7.15 -7.19
N PHE A 164 -25.68 -8.27 -6.63
CA PHE A 164 -26.95 -8.90 -6.96
C PHE A 164 -28.06 -8.39 -6.02
N VAL A 165 -29.16 -7.90 -6.60
CA VAL A 165 -30.36 -7.43 -5.87
C VAL A 165 -31.41 -8.54 -5.86
N PRO A 166 -31.74 -9.12 -4.70
CA PRO A 166 -32.71 -10.20 -4.62
C PRO A 166 -34.10 -9.83 -5.19
N PRO A 167 -34.86 -10.81 -5.71
CA PRO A 167 -36.27 -10.68 -6.07
C PRO A 167 -37.11 -9.89 -5.05
N GLY A 168 -37.71 -8.79 -5.47
CA GLY A 168 -38.60 -7.97 -4.64
C GLY A 168 -37.90 -6.96 -3.70
N ASP A 169 -36.57 -6.96 -3.63
CA ASP A 169 -35.83 -5.95 -2.86
C ASP A 169 -35.72 -4.62 -3.62
N THR A 170 -35.60 -3.52 -2.87
CA THR A 170 -35.62 -2.15 -3.41
C THR A 170 -34.28 -1.45 -3.24
N ILE A 171 -33.66 -1.08 -4.36
CA ILE A 171 -32.48 -0.19 -4.41
C ILE A 171 -32.90 1.25 -4.67
N THR A 172 -32.19 2.22 -4.09
CA THR A 172 -32.39 3.65 -4.42
C THR A 172 -31.23 4.14 -5.29
N LEU A 173 -31.57 4.70 -6.45
CA LEU A 173 -30.65 5.29 -7.44
C LEU A 173 -31.05 6.76 -7.64
N ASN A 174 -30.15 7.71 -7.37
CA ASN A 174 -30.44 9.14 -7.51
C ASN A 174 -31.76 9.56 -6.83
N ASP A 175 -31.92 9.13 -5.57
CA ASP A 175 -33.12 9.35 -4.73
C ASP A 175 -34.45 8.81 -5.28
N THR A 176 -34.40 7.96 -6.32
CA THR A 176 -35.54 7.20 -6.86
C THR A 176 -35.43 5.73 -6.44
N ASP A 177 -36.50 5.18 -5.87
CA ASP A 177 -36.56 3.77 -5.47
C ASP A 177 -36.99 2.86 -6.64
N TYR A 178 -36.27 1.76 -6.80
CA TYR A 178 -36.44 0.74 -7.84
C TYR A 178 -36.48 -0.66 -7.22
N THR A 179 -37.57 -1.37 -7.44
CA THR A 179 -37.76 -2.75 -6.96
C THR A 179 -37.32 -3.75 -8.02
N SER A 180 -36.56 -4.77 -7.59
CA SER A 180 -36.01 -5.82 -8.44
C SER A 180 -37.10 -6.81 -8.89
N SER A 181 -37.20 -7.07 -10.19
CA SER A 181 -38.20 -7.99 -10.73
C SER A 181 -37.99 -9.43 -10.25
N PRO A 182 -39.04 -10.14 -9.81
CA PRO A 182 -38.92 -11.54 -9.39
C PRO A 182 -38.51 -12.52 -10.50
N THR A 183 -38.73 -12.17 -11.77
CA THR A 183 -38.40 -13.01 -12.93
C THR A 183 -37.12 -12.60 -13.65
N ASP A 184 -36.60 -11.40 -13.37
CA ASP A 184 -35.41 -10.83 -14.00
C ASP A 184 -34.71 -9.85 -13.04
N PRO A 185 -34.02 -10.36 -12.00
CA PRO A 185 -33.53 -9.54 -10.89
C PRO A 185 -32.39 -8.60 -11.29
N LEU A 186 -32.30 -7.47 -10.60
CA LEU A 186 -31.30 -6.44 -10.90
C LEU A 186 -29.88 -6.88 -10.52
N VAL A 187 -28.94 -6.62 -11.43
CA VAL A 187 -27.50 -6.79 -11.20
C VAL A 187 -26.79 -5.48 -11.49
N ALA A 188 -26.06 -4.96 -10.51
CA ALA A 188 -25.26 -3.75 -10.62
C ALA A 188 -23.77 -4.12 -10.78
N ALA A 189 -23.24 -3.99 -11.99
CA ALA A 189 -21.82 -4.18 -12.28
C ALA A 189 -21.07 -2.85 -12.09
N PHE A 190 -20.01 -2.85 -11.28
CA PHE A 190 -19.15 -1.70 -11.03
C PHE A 190 -17.69 -2.02 -11.35
N SER A 191 -16.99 -1.09 -12.00
CA SER A 191 -15.55 -1.23 -12.28
C SER A 191 -14.86 0.12 -12.43
N ASN A 192 -13.54 0.13 -12.61
CA ASN A 192 -12.88 1.37 -13.03
C ASN A 192 -13.26 1.77 -14.45
N GLN A 193 -13.48 3.06 -14.65
CA GLN A 193 -13.39 3.61 -15.99
C GLN A 193 -11.96 3.39 -16.54
N ASN A 194 -11.85 3.01 -17.82
CA ASN A 194 -10.59 2.73 -18.51
C ASN A 194 -9.72 1.61 -17.88
N ASN A 195 -10.31 0.70 -17.10
CA ASN A 195 -9.61 -0.39 -16.42
C ASN A 195 -8.38 0.10 -15.60
N ARG A 196 -8.52 1.21 -14.88
CA ARG A 196 -7.47 1.79 -14.03
C ARG A 196 -8.03 2.67 -12.90
N PHE A 197 -7.55 2.47 -11.68
CA PHE A 197 -7.83 3.36 -10.56
C PHE A 197 -6.95 4.62 -10.64
N GLY A 198 -7.44 5.65 -11.32
CA GLY A 198 -6.73 6.91 -11.55
C GLY A 198 -5.89 6.94 -12.83
N ASN A 199 -4.86 7.79 -12.85
CA ASN A 199 -3.95 8.01 -13.97
C ASN A 199 -2.88 6.90 -14.09
N ALA A 200 -2.25 6.80 -15.26
CA ALA A 200 -1.20 5.80 -15.52
C ALA A 200 0.13 6.13 -14.85
N VAL A 201 0.42 7.43 -14.68
CA VAL A 201 1.64 7.98 -14.08
C VAL A 201 1.22 8.97 -13.00
N ALA A 202 1.71 8.79 -11.77
CA ALA A 202 1.30 9.57 -10.60
C ALA A 202 2.53 10.08 -9.83
N PRO A 203 2.69 11.40 -9.58
CA PRO A 203 3.73 11.88 -8.69
C PRO A 203 3.43 11.45 -7.24
N SER A 204 4.47 11.15 -6.47
CA SER A 204 4.36 10.71 -5.08
C SER A 204 5.31 11.47 -4.17
N ILE A 205 4.94 11.57 -2.90
CA ILE A 205 5.84 11.99 -1.84
C ILE A 205 5.61 11.11 -0.62
N THR A 206 6.69 10.51 -0.13
CA THR A 206 6.68 9.68 1.07
C THR A 206 7.77 10.09 2.04
N THR A 207 7.64 9.63 3.27
CA THR A 207 8.64 9.73 4.31
C THR A 207 8.70 8.41 5.06
N GLY A 208 9.76 8.18 5.82
CA GLY A 208 9.95 6.88 6.47
C GLY A 208 11.25 6.77 7.22
N TRP A 209 11.51 5.55 7.68
CA TRP A 209 12.72 5.17 8.40
C TRP A 209 13.35 3.94 7.76
N GLY A 210 14.65 3.78 8.00
CA GLY A 210 15.44 2.71 7.40
C GLY A 210 15.98 3.10 6.02
N ASN A 211 17.00 2.37 5.60
CA ASN A 211 17.71 2.61 4.35
C ASN A 211 18.11 1.26 3.76
N ILE A 212 17.58 0.94 2.58
CA ILE A 212 17.85 -0.32 1.85
C ILE A 212 19.36 -0.48 1.51
N VAL A 213 20.11 0.63 1.50
CA VAL A 213 21.57 0.66 1.39
C VAL A 213 22.17 1.27 2.69
N PRO A 214 22.25 0.53 3.81
CA PRO A 214 22.75 1.07 5.07
C PRO A 214 24.15 1.66 4.96
N ARG A 215 24.36 2.85 5.56
CA ARG A 215 25.65 3.57 5.47
C ARG A 215 26.65 3.16 6.54
N ALA A 216 26.20 2.51 7.62
CA ALA A 216 27.08 2.00 8.66
C ALA A 216 27.96 0.85 8.13
N ARG A 217 29.25 0.86 8.50
CA ARG A 217 30.21 -0.19 8.12
C ARG A 217 29.76 -1.54 8.69
N GLY A 218 29.74 -2.58 7.87
CA GLY A 218 29.26 -3.93 8.25
C GLY A 218 27.74 -4.07 8.39
N SER A 219 26.95 -3.01 8.18
CA SER A 219 25.49 -3.10 8.15
C SER A 219 25.03 -3.50 6.75
N HIS A 220 24.36 -4.65 6.66
CA HIS A 220 23.77 -5.20 5.43
C HIS A 220 22.24 -5.22 5.49
N TRP A 221 21.67 -5.61 6.63
CA TRP A 221 20.22 -5.69 6.83
C TRP A 221 19.59 -4.34 7.16
N SER A 222 18.33 -4.16 6.75
CA SER A 222 17.48 -3.02 7.11
C SER A 222 16.01 -3.45 7.21
N VAL A 223 15.23 -2.67 7.98
CA VAL A 223 13.76 -2.79 8.04
C VAL A 223 13.19 -1.45 7.58
N PRO A 224 13.03 -1.21 6.26
CA PRO A 224 12.42 0.01 5.76
C PRO A 224 10.95 0.11 6.17
N PHE A 225 10.55 1.27 6.66
CA PHE A 225 9.15 1.69 6.81
C PHE A 225 8.91 2.94 5.97
N GLU A 226 7.71 3.06 5.40
CA GLU A 226 7.32 4.15 4.50
C GLU A 226 5.85 4.53 4.67
N ILE A 227 5.59 5.83 4.71
CA ILE A 227 4.26 6.43 4.73
C ILE A 227 4.21 7.68 3.86
N GLY A 228 3.10 7.91 3.16
CA GLY A 228 2.88 9.11 2.37
C GLY A 228 1.70 8.95 1.42
N PHE A 229 1.78 9.58 0.25
CA PHE A 229 0.72 9.50 -0.75
C PHE A 229 1.24 9.68 -2.18
N GLN A 230 0.42 9.27 -3.14
CA GLN A 230 0.57 9.57 -4.56
C GLN A 230 -0.68 10.25 -5.12
N TYR A 231 -0.49 11.25 -5.98
CA TYR A 231 -1.60 11.94 -6.64
C TYR A 231 -2.01 11.21 -7.92
N ILE A 232 -3.06 10.39 -7.82
CA ILE A 232 -3.52 9.51 -8.91
C ILE A 232 -4.55 10.17 -9.83
N SER A 233 -4.82 11.47 -9.68
CA SER A 233 -6.02 12.16 -10.19
C SER A 233 -7.34 11.56 -9.66
N PRO A 234 -8.49 12.25 -9.76
CA PRO A 234 -9.75 11.69 -9.29
C PRO A 234 -10.06 10.35 -9.98
N PRO A 235 -10.16 9.24 -9.22
CA PRO A 235 -10.55 7.95 -9.78
C PRO A 235 -11.99 8.02 -10.28
N LYS A 236 -12.34 7.15 -11.24
CA LYS A 236 -13.68 7.10 -11.81
C LYS A 236 -14.22 5.67 -11.84
N VAL A 237 -15.49 5.54 -11.48
CA VAL A 237 -16.28 4.31 -11.52
C VAL A 237 -17.13 4.31 -12.79
N LEU A 238 -17.20 3.17 -13.44
CA LEU A 238 -18.23 2.81 -14.37
C LEU A 238 -19.27 1.97 -13.62
N LEU A 239 -20.53 2.40 -13.62
CA LEU A 239 -21.67 1.67 -13.06
C LEU A 239 -22.59 1.28 -14.22
N ASN A 240 -22.88 -0.01 -14.33
CA ASN A 240 -23.86 -0.55 -15.28
C ASN A 240 -24.91 -1.34 -14.50
N LEU A 241 -26.18 -1.18 -14.86
CA LEU A 241 -27.30 -1.93 -14.29
C LEU A 241 -27.90 -2.80 -15.40
N THR A 242 -28.30 -4.02 -15.06
CA THR A 242 -28.99 -4.96 -15.95
C THR A 242 -30.15 -5.63 -15.22
N GLY A 243 -31.15 -6.11 -15.97
CA GLY A 243 -32.37 -6.73 -15.46
C GLY A 243 -33.57 -5.79 -15.54
N THR A 244 -34.66 -6.15 -14.88
CA THR A 244 -35.92 -5.40 -14.90
C THR A 244 -36.15 -4.70 -13.56
N ALA A 245 -36.33 -3.38 -13.61
CA ALA A 245 -36.68 -2.57 -12.44
C ALA A 245 -38.16 -2.16 -12.50
N CYS A 246 -38.80 -2.10 -11.33
CA CYS A 246 -40.14 -1.57 -11.14
C CYS A 246 -40.11 -0.29 -10.29
N SER A 247 -40.75 0.77 -10.76
CA SER A 247 -40.98 2.04 -10.05
C SER A 247 -42.49 2.35 -9.95
N SER A 248 -42.85 3.56 -9.52
CA SER A 248 -44.24 4.04 -9.56
C SER A 248 -44.85 4.07 -10.96
N ASP A 249 -44.01 4.17 -11.99
CA ASP A 249 -44.43 4.44 -13.37
C ASP A 249 -44.54 3.15 -14.21
N GLY A 250 -44.17 2.00 -13.62
CA GLY A 250 -44.25 0.67 -14.23
C GLY A 250 -42.99 -0.15 -14.01
N CYS A 251 -42.90 -1.29 -14.71
CA CYS A 251 -41.71 -2.13 -14.76
C CYS A 251 -41.12 -2.12 -16.17
N GLY A 252 -39.79 -2.06 -16.28
CA GLY A 252 -39.09 -2.09 -17.56
C GLY A 252 -37.64 -2.54 -17.44
N ASP A 253 -37.07 -2.97 -18.58
CA ASP A 253 -35.64 -3.27 -18.69
C ASP A 253 -34.83 -1.98 -18.52
N VAL A 254 -33.90 -1.99 -17.57
CA VAL A 254 -33.11 -0.82 -17.15
C VAL A 254 -32.12 -0.32 -18.20
N GLN A 255 -31.80 -1.14 -19.21
CA GLN A 255 -30.99 -0.74 -20.36
C GLN A 255 -31.85 -0.13 -21.48
N SER A 256 -33.17 -0.21 -21.40
CA SER A 256 -34.10 0.40 -22.37
C SER A 256 -34.81 1.67 -21.86
N ASP A 257 -35.03 1.81 -20.55
CA ASP A 257 -35.69 2.99 -19.96
C ASP A 257 -34.72 4.19 -19.83
N PRO A 258 -34.97 5.32 -20.53
CA PRO A 258 -34.16 6.52 -20.41
C PRO A 258 -34.13 7.12 -19.00
N THR A 259 -35.19 6.94 -18.21
CA THR A 259 -35.32 7.50 -16.85
C THR A 259 -34.39 6.78 -15.89
N THR A 260 -34.43 5.44 -15.89
CA THR A 260 -33.52 4.60 -15.12
C THR A 260 -32.07 4.80 -15.55
N GLN A 261 -31.78 4.91 -16.85
CA GLN A 261 -30.43 5.24 -17.31
C GLN A 261 -29.93 6.60 -16.78
N ALA A 262 -30.79 7.64 -16.80
CA ALA A 262 -30.44 8.95 -16.25
C ALA A 262 -30.15 8.87 -14.74
N ASN A 263 -30.94 8.11 -13.99
CA ASN A 263 -30.74 7.88 -12.56
C ASN A 263 -29.47 7.04 -12.25
N VAL A 264 -29.14 6.03 -13.07
CA VAL A 264 -27.86 5.29 -12.96
C VAL A 264 -26.67 6.21 -13.22
N LEU A 265 -26.73 7.07 -14.24
CA LEU A 265 -25.67 8.03 -14.55
C LEU A 265 -25.52 9.10 -13.46
N ALA A 266 -26.62 9.60 -12.90
CA ALA A 266 -26.61 10.52 -11.77
C ALA A 266 -26.02 9.86 -10.51
N GLN A 267 -26.41 8.62 -10.21
CA GLN A 267 -25.83 7.82 -9.12
C GLN A 267 -24.33 7.58 -9.31
N GLN A 268 -23.88 7.29 -10.54
CA GLN A 268 -22.46 7.17 -10.88
C GLN A 268 -21.70 8.48 -10.64
N ASN A 269 -22.32 9.63 -10.94
CA ASN A 269 -21.71 10.94 -10.70
C ASN A 269 -21.60 11.28 -9.20
N ILE A 270 -22.59 10.87 -8.39
CA ILE A 270 -22.51 10.93 -6.91
C ILE A 270 -21.31 10.10 -6.44
N ILE A 271 -21.25 8.81 -6.79
CA ILE A 271 -20.13 7.93 -6.43
C ILE A 271 -18.77 8.51 -6.85
N ASN A 272 -18.66 9.07 -8.06
CA ASN A 272 -17.45 9.74 -8.56
C ASN A 272 -17.07 11.01 -7.76
N SER A 273 -18.05 11.72 -7.21
CA SER A 273 -17.84 12.85 -6.31
C SER A 273 -17.35 12.38 -4.93
N ASP A 274 -17.92 11.30 -4.40
CA ASP A 274 -17.56 10.80 -3.06
C ASP A 274 -16.17 10.15 -3.03
N ILE A 275 -15.74 9.49 -4.11
CA ILE A 275 -14.35 9.00 -4.24
C ILE A 275 -13.34 10.08 -4.67
N TYR A 276 -13.75 11.34 -4.81
CA TYR A 276 -12.87 12.42 -5.25
C TYR A 276 -11.68 12.63 -4.29
N GLU A 277 -11.82 12.32 -3.01
CA GLU A 277 -10.73 12.37 -2.02
C GLU A 277 -9.63 11.32 -2.27
N LEU A 278 -9.98 10.18 -2.84
CA LEU A 278 -9.03 9.12 -3.20
C LEU A 278 -8.07 9.52 -4.34
N ARG A 279 -8.20 10.74 -4.89
CA ARG A 279 -7.16 11.37 -5.74
C ARG A 279 -5.80 11.44 -5.05
N PHE A 280 -5.76 11.46 -3.72
CA PHE A 280 -4.55 11.28 -2.91
C PHE A 280 -4.54 9.86 -2.34
N TYR A 281 -3.97 8.91 -3.10
CA TYR A 281 -3.92 7.51 -2.69
C TYR A 281 -2.81 7.30 -1.65
N PRO A 282 -3.11 6.76 -0.46
CA PRO A 282 -2.12 6.56 0.60
C PRO A 282 -1.11 5.47 0.22
N ILE A 283 0.15 5.74 0.54
CA ILE A 283 1.23 4.74 0.52
C ILE A 283 1.58 4.46 1.97
N VAL A 284 1.46 3.21 2.38
CA VAL A 284 1.99 2.71 3.66
C VAL A 284 2.61 1.35 3.38
N SER A 285 3.86 1.14 3.78
CA SER A 285 4.53 -0.17 3.67
C SER A 285 5.64 -0.36 4.68
N ILE A 286 5.89 -1.61 5.05
CA ILE A 286 7.06 -2.09 5.79
C ILE A 286 7.76 -3.19 4.98
N GLY A 287 9.07 -3.33 5.10
CA GLY A 287 9.83 -4.34 4.39
C GLY A 287 11.04 -4.86 5.15
N VAL A 288 11.76 -5.79 4.52
CA VAL A 288 13.05 -6.31 4.96
C VAL A 288 14.02 -6.21 3.80
N GLY A 289 15.10 -5.44 3.98
CA GLY A 289 16.09 -5.14 2.96
C GLY A 289 17.48 -5.69 3.26
N TYR A 290 18.21 -6.02 2.21
CA TYR A 290 19.60 -6.48 2.24
C TYR A 290 20.46 -5.70 1.23
N LYS A 291 21.61 -5.19 1.69
CA LYS A 291 22.64 -4.55 0.88
C LYS A 291 23.80 -5.52 0.64
N PHE A 292 24.16 -5.70 -0.63
CA PHE A 292 25.33 -6.44 -1.08
C PHE A 292 26.61 -5.62 -0.93
#